data_AF-A0A2J8KXV7-F1
#
_entry.id   AF-A0A2J8KXV7-F1
#
_cell.length_a   1.000
_cell.length_b   1.000
_cell.length_c   1.000
_cell.angle_alpha   90.00
_cell.angle_beta   90.00
_cell.angle_gamma   90.00
#
_symmetry.space_group_name_H-M   'P 1'
#
loop_
_entity.id
_entity.type
_entity.pdbx_description
1 polymer ?
#
loop_
_entity_poly.entity_id
_entity_poly.type
_entity_poly.pdbx_seq_one_letter_code
_entity_poly.pdbx_strand_id
1 'polypeptide(L)'
;CVYIESRRPNTPYFICSIQDFKLSKRDHLLMNVKWYYRQSEVPDSVYQHLVQDRHNENDSGRELVITDPVIKNRELFISDYVDTYHAAAL
;
A
#
# COMPACT_ATOMS: atom_id res chain seq x y z
N CYS A 1 3.60 1.24 8.48
CA CYS A 1 3.96 1.23 7.05
C CYS A 1 5.47 1.37 6.90
N VAL A 2 6.06 0.72 5.90
CA VAL A 2 7.48 0.81 5.55
C VAL A 2 7.62 1.33 4.12
N TYR A 3 8.70 2.06 3.86
CA TYR A 3 9.06 2.55 2.54
C TYR A 3 10.24 1.73 2.04
N ILE A 4 10.09 1.08 0.90
CA ILE A 4 11.14 0.25 0.28
C ILE A 4 11.65 1.00 -0.94
N GLU A 5 12.96 1.26 -1.00
CA GLU A 5 13.56 1.93 -2.16
C GLU A 5 13.34 1.14 -3.44
N SER A 6 13.02 1.87 -4.50
CA SER A 6 12.79 1.32 -5.82
C SER A 6 13.88 1.80 -6.76
N ARG A 7 14.34 0.89 -7.62
CA ARG A 7 15.33 1.20 -8.66
C ARG A 7 14.71 1.89 -9.89
N ARG A 8 13.39 2.13 -9.88
CA ARG A 8 12.66 2.73 -11.01
C ARG A 8 12.81 4.25 -10.99
N PRO A 9 13.19 4.90 -12.11
CA PRO A 9 13.40 6.35 -12.15
C PRO A 9 12.17 7.18 -11.72
N ASN A 10 10.97 6.73 -12.09
CA ASN A 10 9.72 7.46 -11.85
C ASN A 10 9.00 7.01 -10.58
N THR A 11 9.54 6.03 -9.87
CA THR A 11 8.92 5.48 -8.67
C THR A 11 10.04 5.27 -7.67
N PRO A 12 10.37 6.27 -6.83
CA PRO A 12 11.55 6.22 -5.98
C PRO A 12 11.42 5.22 -4.83
N TYR A 13 10.19 4.93 -4.41
CA TYR A 13 9.92 3.97 -3.36
C TYR A 13 8.56 3.30 -3.54
N PHE A 14 8.39 2.21 -2.82
CA PHE A 14 7.13 1.52 -2.62
C PHE A 14 6.69 1.63 -1.17
N ILE A 15 5.38 1.57 -0.93
CA ILE A 15 4.81 1.63 0.41
C ILE A 15 4.22 0.26 0.73
N CYS A 16 4.63 -0.32 1.85
CA CYS A 16 4.18 -1.63 2.26
C CYS A 16 3.78 -1.65 3.75
N SER A 17 3.10 -2.70 4.17
CA SER A 17 2.96 -3.10 5.58
C SER A 17 3.77 -4.35 5.83
N ILE A 18 4.50 -4.38 6.94
CA ILE A 18 5.12 -5.61 7.42
C ILE A 18 4.00 -6.53 7.89
N GLN A 19 3.97 -7.74 7.38
CA GLN A 19 3.02 -8.78 7.76
C GLN A 19 3.58 -9.64 8.89
N ASP A 20 4.81 -10.14 8.72
CA ASP A 20 5.48 -10.97 9.71
C ASP A 20 7.00 -10.97 9.49
N PHE A 21 7.71 -11.45 10.51
CA PHE A 21 9.12 -11.80 10.42
C PHE A 21 9.29 -13.32 10.54
N LYS A 22 10.14 -13.90 9.71
CA LYS A 22 10.49 -15.33 9.74
C LYS A 22 11.99 -15.51 9.80
N LEU A 23 12.44 -16.37 10.70
CA LEU A 23 13.83 -16.82 10.71
C LEU A 23 13.97 -17.99 9.74
N SER A 24 14.85 -17.86 8.76
CA SER A 24 15.15 -18.95 7.84
C SER A 24 16.01 -20.03 8.51
N LYS A 25 16.10 -21.22 7.90
CA LYS A 25 16.97 -22.32 8.39
C LYS A 25 18.47 -21.95 8.42
N ARG A 26 18.87 -20.88 7.74
CA ARG A 26 20.24 -20.35 7.71
C ARG A 26 20.43 -19.15 8.64
N ASP A 27 19.52 -18.96 9.59
CA ASP A 27 19.55 -17.86 10.56
C ASP A 27 19.44 -16.45 9.94
N HIS A 28 18.95 -16.36 8.70
CA HIS A 28 18.62 -15.08 8.09
C HIS A 28 17.22 -14.62 8.52
N LEU A 29 17.11 -13.39 9.03
CA LEU A 29 15.83 -12.74 9.31
C LEU A 29 15.17 -12.26 8.00
N LEU A 30 14.02 -12.85 7.69
CA LEU A 30 13.19 -12.52 6.55
C LEU A 30 11.99 -11.68 7.01
N MET A 31 11.62 -10.68 6.21
CA MET A 31 10.50 -9.79 6.45
C MET A 31 9.50 -9.94 5.31
N ASN A 32 8.28 -10.38 5.63
CA ASN A 32 7.20 -10.44 4.66
C ASN A 32 6.44 -9.12 4.65
N VAL A 33 6.19 -8.59 3.47
CA VAL A 33 5.50 -7.31 3.30
C VAL A 33 4.34 -7.43 2.33
N LYS A 34 3.24 -6.74 2.63
CA LYS A 34 2.10 -6.54 1.72
C LYS A 34 2.14 -5.14 1.14
N TRP A 35 1.97 -5.03 -0.17
CA TRP A 35 2.15 -3.78 -0.89
C TRP A 35 0.87 -2.94 -0.89
N TYR A 36 1.05 -1.63 -1.01
CA TYR A 36 -0.03 -0.69 -1.28
C TYR A 36 0.20 0.01 -2.61
N TYR A 37 -0.90 0.28 -3.32
CA TYR A 37 -0.90 1.21 -4.43
C TYR A 37 -1.13 2.63 -3.92
N ARG A 38 -0.42 3.60 -4.48
CA ARG A 38 -0.84 5.01 -4.43
C ARG A 38 -1.93 5.26 -5.45
N GLN A 39 -2.69 6.34 -5.27
CA GLN A 39 -3.73 6.74 -6.22
C GLN A 39 -3.22 6.80 -7.67
N SER A 40 -2.01 7.33 -7.91
CA SER A 40 -1.43 7.43 -9.27
C SER A 40 -1.08 6.08 -9.91
N GLU A 41 -1.09 4.99 -9.14
CA GLU A 41 -0.81 3.63 -9.61
C GLU A 41 -2.10 2.83 -9.83
N VAL A 42 -3.26 3.36 -9.41
CA VAL A 42 -4.56 2.74 -9.59
C VAL A 42 -5.21 3.29 -10.86
N PRO A 43 -5.66 2.44 -11.80
CA PRO A 43 -6.41 2.90 -12.96
C PRO A 43 -7.69 3.64 -12.56
N ASP A 44 -8.02 4.72 -13.27
CA ASP A 44 -9.17 5.59 -12.93
C ASP A 44 -10.49 4.82 -12.79
N SER A 45 -10.74 3.84 -13.67
CA SER A 45 -11.94 3.00 -13.61
C SER A 45 -12.03 2.18 -12.34
N VAL A 46 -10.89 1.65 -11.85
CA VAL A 46 -10.82 0.90 -10.60
C VAL A 46 -11.02 1.84 -9.42
N TYR A 47 -10.39 3.02 -9.44
CA TYR A 47 -10.57 4.03 -8.39
C TYR A 47 -12.04 4.46 -8.26
N GLN A 48 -12.75 4.65 -9.37
CA GLN A 48 -14.18 4.99 -9.37
C GLN A 48 -15.04 3.90 -8.71
N HIS A 49 -14.79 2.62 -9.01
CA HIS A 49 -15.48 1.52 -8.35
C HIS A 49 -15.20 1.48 -6.84
N LEU A 50 -13.95 1.65 -6.42
CA LEU A 50 -13.59 1.72 -4.99
C LEU A 50 -14.25 2.91 -4.28
N VAL A 51 -14.40 4.04 -4.97
CA VAL A 51 -15.14 5.19 -4.47
C VAL A 51 -16.61 4.87 -4.34
N GLN A 52 -17.22 4.20 -5.32
CA GLN A 52 -18.61 3.78 -5.26
C GLN A 52 -18.86 2.80 -4.11
N ASP A 53 -18.01 1.78 -3.95
CA ASP A 53 -18.12 0.82 -2.85
C ASP A 53 -18.02 1.50 -1.50
N ARG A 54 -17.09 2.45 -1.32
CA ARG A 54 -16.98 3.26 -0.09
C ARG A 54 -18.26 4.04 0.22
N HIS A 55 -18.93 4.57 -0.79
CA HIS A 55 -20.20 5.29 -0.60
C HIS A 55 -21.35 4.33 -0.28
N ASN A 56 -21.38 3.15 -0.92
CA ASN A 56 -22.42 2.14 -0.70
C ASN A 56 -22.32 1.50 0.70
N GLU A 57 -21.11 1.28 1.21
CA GLU A 57 -20.89 0.68 2.53
C GLU A 57 -21.05 1.67 3.69
N ASN A 58 -20.90 2.98 3.44
CA ASN A 58 -20.99 4.02 4.46
C ASN A 58 -22.25 4.90 4.27
N ASP A 59 -23.42 4.33 4.57
CA ASP A 59 -24.76 4.96 4.52
C ASP A 59 -24.87 6.35 5.23
N SER A 60 -23.84 6.79 5.97
CA SER A 60 -23.73 8.09 6.66
C SER A 60 -22.87 9.15 5.94
N GLY A 61 -22.16 8.81 4.85
CA GLY A 61 -21.62 9.71 3.82
C GLY A 61 -20.64 10.83 4.23
N ARG A 62 -20.29 10.99 5.51
CA ARG A 62 -19.60 12.21 5.98
C ARG A 62 -18.23 12.01 6.62
N GLU A 63 -17.85 10.80 7.04
CA GLU A 63 -16.66 10.66 7.92
C GLU A 63 -15.44 10.01 7.26
N LEU A 64 -15.59 9.33 6.11
CA LEU A 64 -14.47 8.63 5.44
C LEU A 64 -14.11 9.22 4.07
N VAL A 65 -14.84 10.23 3.60
CA VAL A 65 -14.47 10.95 2.37
C VAL A 65 -13.37 11.95 2.71
N ILE A 66 -12.16 11.68 2.24
CA ILE A 66 -11.03 12.60 2.37
C ILE A 66 -11.29 13.80 1.45
N THR A 67 -11.76 14.91 2.03
CA THR A 67 -12.09 16.14 1.30
C THR A 67 -10.88 17.03 1.06
N ASP A 68 -9.90 17.01 1.97
CA ASP A 68 -8.66 17.76 1.82
C ASP A 68 -7.83 17.18 0.65
N PRO A 69 -7.59 17.96 -0.42
CA PRO A 69 -6.83 17.51 -1.58
C PRO A 69 -5.41 17.02 -1.23
N VAL A 70 -4.79 17.60 -0.20
CA VAL A 70 -3.44 17.23 0.25
C VAL A 70 -3.44 15.85 0.90
N ILE A 71 -4.50 15.52 1.64
CA ILE A 71 -4.65 14.22 2.30
C ILE A 71 -5.12 13.18 1.27
N LYS A 72 -5.97 13.56 0.31
CA LYS A 72 -6.45 12.66 -0.75
C LYS A 72 -5.30 12.04 -1.55
N ASN A 73 -4.29 12.84 -1.86
CA ASN A 73 -3.09 12.37 -2.56
C ASN A 73 -2.21 11.40 -1.75
N ARG A 74 -2.51 11.20 -0.46
CA ARG A 74 -1.82 10.25 0.45
C ARG A 74 -2.64 8.98 0.67
N GLU A 75 -3.80 8.85 0.04
CA GLU A 75 -4.62 7.65 0.13
C GLU A 75 -3.87 6.45 -0.46
N LEU A 76 -3.94 5.32 0.26
CA LEU A 76 -3.32 4.06 -0.09
C LEU A 76 -4.39 3.01 -0.33
N PHE A 77 -4.18 2.19 -1.35
CA PHE A 77 -5.10 1.13 -1.74
C PHE A 77 -4.42 -0.22 -1.53
N ILE A 78 -5.13 -1.15 -0.90
CA ILE A 78 -4.58 -2.48 -0.61
C ILE A 78 -4.32 -3.25 -1.91
N SER A 79 -3.18 -3.90 -2.00
CA SER A 79 -2.83 -4.84 -3.09
C SER A 79 -2.75 -6.25 -2.54
N ASP A 80 -3.05 -7.26 -3.35
CA ASP A 80 -2.78 -8.67 -3.00
C ASP A 80 -1.31 -9.07 -3.21
N TYR A 81 -0.47 -8.15 -3.66
CA TYR A 81 0.95 -8.41 -3.85
C TYR A 81 1.68 -8.47 -2.49
N VAL A 82 2.38 -9.59 -2.28
CA VAL A 82 3.19 -9.87 -1.09
C VAL A 82 4.60 -10.23 -1.55
N ASP A 83 5.60 -9.75 -0.82
CA ASP A 83 7.00 -9.99 -1.13
C ASP A 83 7.82 -10.25 0.15
N THR A 84 8.99 -10.86 0.00
CA THR A 84 9.87 -11.23 1.13
C THR A 84 11.24 -10.60 0.97
N TYR A 85 11.65 -9.82 1.97
CA TYR A 85 12.95 -9.16 2.01
C TYR A 85 13.86 -9.79 3.07
N HIS A 86 15.16 -9.80 2.80
CA HIS A 86 16.15 -9.96 3.87
C HIS A 86 16.18 -8.66 4.66
N ALA A 87 15.94 -8.71 5.98
CA ALA A 87 15.89 -7.51 6.81
C ALA A 87 17.20 -6.71 6.78
N ALA A 88 18.33 -7.39 6.54
CA ALA A 88 19.65 -6.77 6.43
C ALA A 88 19.96 -6.13 5.06
N ALA A 89 19.10 -6.34 4.05
CA ALA A 89 19.28 -5.82 2.70
C ALA A 89 18.41 -4.58 2.40
N LEU A 90 17.73 -4.07 3.43
CA LEU A 90 16.87 -2.89 3.40
C LEU A 90 17.60 -1.68 3.99
#